data_AF-A0A4D4MAT8-F1
#
_entry.id   AF-A0A4D4MAT8-F1
#
_cell.length_a   1.000
_cell.length_b   1.000
_cell.length_c   1.000
_cell.angle_alpha   90.00
_cell.angle_beta   90.00
_cell.angle_gamma   90.00
#
_symmetry.space_group_name_H-M   'P 1'
#
loop_
_entity.id
_entity.type
_entity.pdbx_description
1 polymer ?
#
loop_
_entity_poly.entity_id
_entity_poly.type
_entity_poly.pdbx_seq_one_letter_code
_entity_poly.pdbx_strand_id
1 'polypeptide(L)'
;MRGEFGTRSAGALTVFTTSATPQVALDYAPRLSALPGVAQVVGPFGVYRDGRQVAASGPGQAGPSGTDRAAFHSVVPSADPRSGAAQRLVRAIRAMPTPADTHVHVGGPSAVLVDAKDTVAGRLPLALAVITLTTSVLLFGFTRSVILPLKAIALNALSLAAVMGAMVWVFQTGHLQSLLGFTPGPLSTTMPVLLFCIVFGLSVDYEVFVLARIKEAHDAGQDTAGSIVTGIARTGGIVTTAGALLAFTLLSFGTSQVSLLQFFGIGAGLGVLLDATLVRGVLVPALMRLAGGWNWWAPRGLRRDRPARNGPPVTGDPPARRAPPPPPARHAPPTPPVPPVPQVSQASQASQAPAGAGPAVPPVSSPSRRTPDVSRSSHPTQEGLS
;
A
#
# COMPACT_ATOMS: atom_id res chain seq x y z
N MET A 1 -3.66 -32.46 30.44
CA MET A 1 -4.73 -31.47 30.79
C MET A 1 -4.54 -30.05 30.23
N ARG A 2 -3.50 -29.74 29.41
CA ARG A 2 -3.35 -28.41 28.76
C ARG A 2 -3.81 -28.35 27.28
N GLY A 3 -4.30 -29.45 26.71
CA GLY A 3 -4.68 -29.54 25.29
C GLY A 3 -6.11 -29.10 24.95
N GLU A 4 -6.98 -28.89 25.95
CA GLU A 4 -8.40 -28.55 25.71
C GLU A 4 -8.73 -27.05 25.88
N PHE A 5 -7.84 -26.26 26.47
CA PHE A 5 -8.14 -24.86 26.84
C PHE A 5 -7.58 -23.78 25.90
N GLY A 6 -6.89 -24.12 24.81
CA GLY A 6 -6.03 -23.16 24.12
C GLY A 6 -6.17 -23.09 22.61
N THR A 7 -7.31 -22.60 22.08
CA THR A 7 -7.44 -21.95 20.74
C THR A 7 -8.90 -21.72 20.31
N ARG A 8 -9.85 -22.55 20.76
CA ARG A 8 -11.24 -22.50 20.26
C ARG A 8 -12.01 -21.22 20.62
N SER A 9 -11.68 -20.56 21.73
CA SER A 9 -12.35 -19.31 22.13
C SER A 9 -11.87 -18.06 21.40
N ALA A 10 -10.67 -18.06 20.80
CA ALA A 10 -10.14 -16.88 20.09
C ALA A 10 -10.94 -16.54 18.81
N GLY A 11 -11.69 -17.52 18.30
CA GLY A 11 -12.58 -17.39 17.15
C GLY A 11 -14.06 -17.28 17.49
N ALA A 12 -14.41 -17.16 18.77
CA ALA A 12 -15.81 -17.16 19.20
C ALA A 12 -16.56 -15.96 18.60
N LEU A 13 -17.79 -16.23 18.17
CA LEU A 13 -18.76 -15.22 17.79
C LEU A 13 -19.46 -14.73 19.05
N THR A 14 -19.62 -13.42 19.16
CA THR A 14 -20.39 -12.81 20.24
C THR A 14 -21.77 -12.53 19.72
N VAL A 15 -22.79 -13.21 20.23
CA VAL A 15 -24.18 -12.95 19.90
C VAL A 15 -24.79 -12.16 21.04
N PHE A 16 -25.14 -10.92 20.77
CA PHE A 16 -25.80 -10.02 21.69
C PHE A 16 -27.28 -9.96 21.34
N THR A 17 -28.13 -10.21 22.32
CA THR A 17 -29.58 -10.10 22.17
C THR A 17 -30.09 -8.99 23.08
N THR A 18 -30.89 -8.08 22.55
CA THR A 18 -31.71 -7.17 23.35
C THR A 18 -33.12 -7.72 23.32
N SER A 19 -33.66 -8.08 24.47
CA SER A 19 -35.02 -8.62 24.60
C SER A 19 -35.70 -8.01 25.80
N ALA A 20 -37.02 -7.83 25.77
CA ALA A 20 -37.73 -7.31 26.94
C ALA A 20 -37.92 -8.37 28.06
N THR A 21 -37.60 -9.65 27.82
CA THR A 21 -37.98 -10.78 28.69
C THR A 21 -36.88 -11.83 28.87
N PRO A 22 -36.58 -12.25 30.12
CA PRO A 22 -35.57 -13.28 30.43
C PRO A 22 -35.79 -14.65 29.77
N GLN A 23 -37.05 -15.00 29.42
CA GLN A 23 -37.39 -16.27 28.76
C GLN A 23 -36.85 -16.38 27.34
N VAL A 24 -36.77 -15.26 26.60
CA VAL A 24 -36.20 -15.25 25.24
C VAL A 24 -34.71 -15.61 25.26
N ALA A 25 -33.98 -15.22 26.32
CA ALA A 25 -32.57 -15.58 26.50
C ALA A 25 -32.36 -17.08 26.77
N LEU A 26 -33.35 -17.77 27.36
CA LEU A 26 -33.31 -19.21 27.64
C LEU A 26 -33.55 -20.05 26.37
N ASP A 27 -34.49 -19.64 25.52
CA ASP A 27 -34.85 -20.38 24.30
C ASP A 27 -33.83 -20.23 23.17
N TYR A 28 -33.02 -19.16 23.20
CA TYR A 28 -32.13 -18.84 22.09
C TYR A 28 -30.83 -19.65 22.10
N ALA A 29 -30.26 -19.94 23.27
CA ALA A 29 -29.00 -20.67 23.39
C ALA A 29 -29.06 -22.13 22.86
N PRO A 30 -30.13 -22.91 23.13
CA PRO A 30 -30.33 -24.23 22.50
C PRO A 30 -30.40 -24.12 20.97
N ARG A 31 -31.17 -23.17 20.44
CA ARG A 31 -31.33 -22.96 18.99
C ARG A 31 -30.01 -22.60 18.30
N LEU A 32 -29.22 -21.71 18.91
CA LEU A 32 -27.87 -21.39 18.45
C LEU A 32 -26.97 -22.63 18.41
N SER A 33 -27.01 -23.47 19.46
CA SER A 33 -26.17 -24.66 19.56
C SER A 33 -26.54 -25.79 18.60
N ALA A 34 -27.76 -25.77 18.05
CA ALA A 34 -28.22 -26.72 17.05
C ALA A 34 -27.82 -26.34 15.61
N LEU A 35 -27.26 -25.14 15.40
CA LEU A 35 -26.82 -24.72 14.07
C LEU A 35 -25.61 -25.54 13.59
N PRO A 36 -25.60 -25.96 12.31
CA PRO A 36 -24.43 -26.61 11.72
C PRO A 36 -23.18 -25.73 11.83
N GLY A 37 -22.08 -26.29 12.35
CA GLY A 37 -20.81 -25.59 12.49
C GLY A 37 -20.60 -24.88 13.83
N VAL A 38 -21.53 -25.04 14.78
CA VAL A 38 -21.35 -24.61 16.17
C VAL A 38 -20.79 -25.77 16.99
N ALA A 39 -19.65 -25.57 17.65
CA ALA A 39 -19.05 -26.57 18.53
C ALA A 39 -19.67 -26.52 19.94
N GLN A 40 -19.96 -25.30 20.42
CA GLN A 40 -20.65 -25.07 21.69
C GLN A 40 -21.13 -23.62 21.78
N VAL A 41 -22.14 -23.40 22.61
CA VAL A 41 -22.61 -22.06 22.98
C VAL A 41 -22.48 -21.90 24.48
N VAL A 42 -21.80 -20.84 24.92
CA VAL A 42 -21.73 -20.44 26.33
C VAL A 42 -22.66 -19.25 26.50
N GLY A 43 -23.76 -19.45 27.22
CA GLY A 43 -24.75 -18.43 27.54
C GLY A 43 -24.76 -18.10 29.03
N PRO A 44 -25.61 -17.14 29.46
CA PRO A 44 -25.69 -16.70 30.84
C PRO A 44 -26.13 -17.81 31.81
N PHE A 45 -26.88 -18.80 31.35
CA PHE A 45 -27.45 -19.87 32.18
C PHE A 45 -26.79 -21.25 31.99
N GLY A 46 -25.89 -21.41 31.02
CA GLY A 46 -25.10 -22.62 30.88
C GLY A 46 -24.36 -22.78 29.56
N VAL A 47 -23.78 -23.96 29.40
CA VAL A 47 -23.13 -24.40 28.17
C VAL A 47 -24.05 -25.33 27.42
N TYR A 48 -24.24 -25.08 26.12
CA TYR A 48 -25.14 -25.83 25.24
C TYR A 48 -24.37 -26.44 24.06
N ARG A 49 -24.73 -27.67 23.70
CA ARG A 49 -24.23 -28.40 22.53
C ARG A 49 -25.38 -29.17 21.89
N ASP A 50 -25.48 -29.13 20.57
CA ASP A 50 -26.47 -29.86 19.78
C ASP A 50 -27.93 -29.70 20.28
N GLY A 51 -28.28 -28.49 20.69
CA GLY A 51 -29.61 -28.15 21.20
C GLY A 51 -29.88 -28.52 22.67
N ARG A 52 -28.90 -29.08 23.39
CA ARG A 52 -29.05 -29.50 24.79
C ARG A 52 -28.09 -28.79 25.72
N GLN A 53 -28.54 -28.52 26.94
CA GLN A 53 -27.67 -28.00 28.00
C GLN A 53 -26.78 -29.14 28.52
N VAL A 54 -25.47 -28.94 28.47
CA VAL A 54 -24.46 -29.92 28.92
C VAL A 54 -23.79 -29.52 30.24
N ALA A 55 -23.88 -28.25 30.63
CA ALA A 55 -23.42 -27.75 31.92
C ALA A 55 -24.23 -26.51 32.36
N ALA A 56 -24.42 -26.34 33.67
CA ALA A 56 -24.91 -25.10 34.25
C ALA A 56 -23.81 -24.03 34.25
N SER A 57 -24.19 -22.75 34.24
CA SER A 57 -23.21 -21.65 34.34
C SER A 57 -22.46 -21.70 35.66
N GLY A 58 -21.12 -21.71 35.59
CA GLY A 58 -20.26 -21.56 36.77
C GLY A 58 -20.14 -20.11 37.24
N PRO A 59 -19.66 -19.85 38.48
CA PRO A 59 -19.54 -18.51 39.09
C PRO A 59 -18.63 -17.48 38.38
N GLY A 60 -18.10 -17.78 37.19
CA GLY A 60 -17.32 -16.87 36.35
C GLY A 60 -17.63 -16.96 34.86
N GLN A 61 -18.67 -17.70 34.47
CA GLN A 61 -19.15 -17.84 33.08
C GLN A 61 -20.44 -17.07 32.80
N ALA A 62 -21.07 -16.54 33.85
CA ALA A 62 -22.00 -15.44 33.67
C ALA A 62 -21.20 -14.29 33.07
N GLY A 63 -21.30 -14.10 31.75
CA GLY A 63 -20.92 -12.83 31.12
C GLY A 63 -21.65 -11.69 31.83
N PRO A 64 -21.38 -10.41 31.52
CA PRO A 64 -22.19 -9.33 32.06
C PRO A 64 -23.65 -9.69 31.79
N SER A 65 -24.37 -10.09 32.84
CA SER A 65 -25.82 -10.21 32.82
C SER A 65 -26.22 -8.80 32.49
N GLY A 66 -26.52 -8.56 31.22
CA GLY A 66 -26.97 -7.26 30.80
C GLY A 66 -28.08 -6.89 31.76
N THR A 67 -28.11 -5.62 32.17
CA THR A 67 -29.34 -4.99 32.65
C THR A 67 -30.55 -5.68 32.03
N ASP A 68 -31.56 -6.03 32.85
CA ASP A 68 -32.76 -6.91 32.71
C ASP A 68 -33.35 -7.25 31.32
N ARG A 69 -32.83 -6.64 30.26
CA ARG A 69 -33.21 -6.63 28.86
C ARG A 69 -32.10 -7.05 27.87
N ALA A 70 -30.93 -7.53 28.30
CA ALA A 70 -29.85 -7.92 27.38
C ALA A 70 -29.07 -9.18 27.79
N ALA A 71 -28.78 -10.06 26.83
CA ALA A 71 -28.03 -11.30 27.04
C ALA A 71 -26.91 -11.50 26.03
N PHE A 72 -25.76 -11.99 26.52
CA PHE A 72 -24.59 -12.34 25.72
C PHE A 72 -24.44 -13.86 25.59
N HIS A 73 -24.29 -14.33 24.35
CA HIS A 73 -23.98 -15.72 24.04
C HIS A 73 -22.65 -15.78 23.28
N SER A 74 -21.69 -16.52 23.81
CA SER A 74 -20.44 -16.82 23.14
C SER A 74 -20.61 -18.10 22.33
N VAL A 75 -20.69 -17.99 21.01
CA VAL A 75 -20.86 -19.11 20.08
C VAL A 75 -19.49 -19.49 19.56
N VAL A 76 -19.02 -20.68 19.92
CA VAL A 76 -17.71 -21.19 19.50
C VAL A 76 -17.89 -21.95 18.18
N PRO A 77 -17.39 -21.43 17.04
CA PRO A 77 -17.47 -22.14 15.77
C PRO A 77 -16.55 -23.38 15.77
N SER A 78 -16.93 -24.42 15.03
CA SER A 78 -16.08 -25.59 14.78
C SER A 78 -15.07 -25.36 13.64
N ALA A 79 -15.23 -24.28 12.87
CA ALA A 79 -14.40 -23.92 11.73
C ALA A 79 -13.52 -22.71 12.02
N ASP A 80 -12.45 -22.54 11.21
CA ASP A 80 -11.59 -21.37 11.26
C ASP A 80 -12.41 -20.06 11.06
N PRO A 81 -12.19 -19.01 11.87
CA PRO A 81 -12.98 -17.76 11.82
C PRO A 81 -12.95 -17.03 10.49
N ARG A 82 -11.89 -17.20 9.68
CA ARG A 82 -11.76 -16.57 8.36
C ARG A 82 -12.33 -17.45 7.24
N SER A 83 -12.69 -18.70 7.53
CA SER A 83 -13.23 -19.65 6.55
C SER A 83 -14.60 -19.25 6.00
N GLY A 84 -14.93 -19.78 4.82
CA GLY A 84 -16.28 -19.65 4.25
C GLY A 84 -17.36 -20.31 5.11
N ALA A 85 -17.01 -21.34 5.89
CA ALA A 85 -17.94 -22.00 6.81
C ALA A 85 -18.33 -21.08 7.98
N ALA A 86 -17.36 -20.40 8.60
CA ALA A 86 -17.63 -19.43 9.66
C ALA A 86 -18.45 -18.23 9.15
N GLN A 87 -18.19 -17.75 7.92
CA GLN A 87 -18.98 -16.68 7.29
C GLN A 87 -20.43 -17.11 7.00
N ARG A 88 -20.66 -18.38 6.64
CA ARG A 88 -22.03 -18.94 6.49
C ARG A 88 -22.72 -19.06 7.85
N LEU A 89 -22.00 -19.46 8.89
CA LEU A 89 -22.54 -19.55 10.24
C LEU A 89 -23.00 -18.18 10.75
N VAL A 90 -22.22 -17.11 10.55
CA VAL A 90 -22.65 -15.73 10.89
C VAL A 90 -23.97 -15.38 10.20
N ARG A 91 -24.08 -15.65 8.90
CA ARG A 91 -25.31 -15.42 8.13
C ARG A 91 -26.48 -16.26 8.62
N ALA A 92 -26.24 -17.52 8.98
CA ALA A 92 -27.25 -18.41 9.54
C ALA A 92 -27.76 -17.90 10.89
N ILE A 93 -26.86 -17.45 11.78
CA ILE A 93 -27.24 -16.85 13.07
C ILE A 93 -28.09 -15.60 12.87
N ARG A 94 -27.72 -14.72 11.94
CA ARG A 94 -28.47 -13.49 11.63
C ARG A 94 -29.83 -13.75 10.96
N ALA A 95 -29.97 -14.86 10.26
CA ALA A 95 -31.21 -15.26 9.59
C ALA A 95 -32.17 -16.07 10.49
N MET A 96 -31.76 -16.41 11.72
CA MET A 96 -32.64 -17.15 12.62
C MET A 96 -33.84 -16.31 13.05
N PRO A 97 -35.06 -16.88 13.09
CA PRO A 97 -36.23 -16.18 13.59
C PRO A 97 -36.04 -15.74 15.04
N THR A 98 -36.17 -14.44 15.28
CA THR A 98 -36.12 -13.83 16.62
C THR A 98 -37.55 -13.67 17.17
N PRO A 99 -37.76 -13.84 18.49
CA PRO A 99 -39.04 -13.49 19.11
C PRO A 99 -39.36 -12.00 18.93
N ALA A 100 -40.65 -11.64 19.06
CA ALA A 100 -41.10 -10.26 18.97
C ALA A 100 -40.31 -9.35 19.95
N ASP A 101 -39.99 -8.13 19.52
CA ASP A 101 -39.21 -7.14 20.27
C ASP A 101 -37.79 -7.58 20.67
N THR A 102 -37.20 -8.53 19.93
CA THR A 102 -35.82 -8.98 20.13
C THR A 102 -34.91 -8.62 18.96
N HIS A 103 -33.88 -7.80 19.21
CA HIS A 103 -32.83 -7.55 18.23
C HIS A 103 -31.60 -8.40 18.52
N VAL A 104 -31.07 -9.05 17.49
CA VAL A 104 -29.87 -9.88 17.58
C VAL A 104 -28.74 -9.24 16.80
N HIS A 105 -27.66 -8.95 17.50
CA HIS A 105 -26.42 -8.45 16.93
C HIS A 105 -25.36 -9.55 17.02
N VAL A 106 -24.65 -9.78 15.92
CA VAL A 106 -23.58 -10.80 15.85
C VAL A 106 -22.26 -10.08 15.62
N GLY A 107 -21.36 -10.20 16.59
CA GLY A 107 -19.99 -9.73 16.56
C GLY A 107 -18.98 -10.89 16.57
N GLY A 108 -17.71 -10.55 16.79
CA GLY A 108 -16.58 -11.48 16.71
C GLY A 108 -15.87 -11.45 15.34
N PRO A 109 -14.70 -12.10 15.22
CA PRO A 109 -13.80 -11.93 14.08
C PRO A 109 -14.43 -12.26 12.73
N SER A 110 -15.22 -13.34 12.65
CA SER A 110 -15.89 -13.74 11.41
C SER A 110 -17.02 -12.78 11.02
N ALA A 111 -17.72 -12.21 12.00
CA ALA A 111 -18.78 -11.23 11.75
C ALA A 111 -18.20 -9.91 11.24
N VAL A 112 -17.11 -9.42 11.86
CA VAL A 112 -16.36 -8.26 11.38
C VAL A 112 -15.87 -8.47 9.95
N LEU A 113 -15.40 -9.67 9.62
CA LEU A 113 -14.97 -10.00 8.26
C LEU A 113 -16.12 -9.98 7.24
N VAL A 114 -17.29 -10.52 7.60
CA VAL A 114 -18.49 -10.46 6.75
C VAL A 114 -18.93 -9.01 6.55
N ASP A 115 -19.05 -8.24 7.62
CA ASP A 115 -19.49 -6.84 7.57
C ASP A 115 -18.52 -5.95 6.79
N ALA A 116 -17.21 -6.17 6.94
CA ALA A 116 -16.20 -5.49 6.16
C ALA A 116 -16.32 -5.80 4.67
N LYS A 117 -16.51 -7.08 4.29
CA LYS A 117 -16.70 -7.47 2.88
C LYS A 117 -17.97 -6.86 2.30
N ASP A 118 -19.09 -6.93 3.01
CA ASP A 118 -20.37 -6.40 2.57
C ASP A 118 -20.31 -4.87 2.41
N THR A 119 -19.66 -4.18 3.36
CA THR A 119 -19.45 -2.73 3.30
C THR A 119 -18.57 -2.33 2.11
N VAL A 120 -17.45 -3.02 1.90
CA VAL A 120 -16.55 -2.77 0.77
C VAL A 120 -17.26 -3.03 -0.55
N ALA A 121 -17.96 -4.16 -0.69
CA ALA A 121 -18.71 -4.51 -1.89
C ALA A 121 -19.82 -3.50 -2.19
N GLY A 122 -20.54 -3.03 -1.17
CA GLY A 122 -21.58 -2.01 -1.33
C GLY A 122 -21.05 -0.63 -1.72
N ARG A 123 -19.84 -0.27 -1.28
CA ARG A 123 -19.21 1.04 -1.59
C ARG A 123 -18.35 1.01 -2.86
N LEU A 124 -17.92 -0.16 -3.32
CA LEU A 124 -17.07 -0.31 -4.49
C LEU A 124 -17.65 0.34 -5.77
N PRO A 125 -18.95 0.19 -6.12
CA PRO A 125 -19.53 0.85 -7.29
C PRO A 125 -19.46 2.37 -7.20
N LEU A 126 -19.75 2.94 -6.03
CA LEU A 126 -19.66 4.38 -5.80
C LEU A 126 -18.20 4.87 -5.91
N ALA A 127 -17.25 4.15 -5.32
CA ALA A 127 -15.83 4.48 -5.42
C ALA A 127 -15.35 4.46 -6.87
N LEU A 128 -15.68 3.41 -7.64
CA LEU A 128 -15.34 3.31 -9.06
C LEU A 128 -16.01 4.41 -9.89
N ALA A 129 -17.27 4.76 -9.60
CA ALA A 129 -17.95 5.86 -10.27
C ALA A 129 -17.28 7.21 -10.01
N VAL A 130 -16.95 7.50 -8.75
CA VAL A 130 -16.24 8.73 -8.36
C VAL A 130 -14.87 8.79 -9.04
N ILE A 131 -14.07 7.73 -8.97
CA ILE A 131 -12.75 7.65 -9.60
C ILE A 131 -12.86 7.83 -11.12
N THR A 132 -13.77 7.10 -11.77
CA THR A 132 -13.99 7.19 -13.22
C THR A 132 -14.38 8.60 -13.61
N LEU A 133 -15.30 9.22 -12.87
CA LEU A 133 -15.78 10.57 -13.13
C LEU A 133 -14.68 11.62 -12.94
N THR A 134 -13.96 11.59 -11.81
CA THR A 134 -12.92 12.58 -11.51
C THR A 134 -11.76 12.47 -12.48
N THR A 135 -11.26 11.25 -12.76
CA THR A 135 -10.23 11.01 -13.77
C THR A 135 -10.71 11.44 -15.15
N SER A 136 -11.96 11.10 -15.52
CA SER A 136 -12.52 11.51 -16.82
C SER A 136 -12.62 13.02 -16.95
N VAL A 137 -13.08 13.74 -15.92
CA VAL A 137 -13.17 15.21 -15.92
C VAL A 137 -11.78 15.85 -16.03
N LEU A 138 -10.80 15.35 -15.27
CA LEU A 138 -9.43 15.84 -15.31
C LEU A 138 -8.80 15.66 -16.70
N LEU A 139 -8.84 14.44 -17.24
CA LEU A 139 -8.28 14.13 -18.55
C LEU A 139 -9.07 14.80 -19.67
N PHE A 140 -10.38 14.96 -19.53
CA PHE A 140 -11.19 15.70 -20.50
C PHE A 140 -10.84 17.19 -20.49
N GLY A 141 -10.67 17.81 -19.32
CA GLY A 141 -10.25 19.20 -19.22
C GLY A 141 -8.90 19.46 -19.90
N PHE A 142 -7.99 18.49 -19.78
CA PHE A 142 -6.65 18.57 -20.35
C PHE A 142 -6.60 18.19 -21.86
N THR A 143 -7.16 17.05 -22.24
CA THR A 143 -7.08 16.52 -23.61
C THR A 143 -8.20 16.99 -24.53
N ARG A 144 -9.35 17.39 -23.96
CA ARG A 144 -10.65 17.57 -24.63
C ARG A 144 -11.15 16.34 -25.40
N SER A 145 -10.62 15.16 -25.08
CA SER A 145 -11.06 13.89 -25.65
C SER A 145 -11.81 13.09 -24.60
N VAL A 146 -12.87 12.40 -25.03
CA VAL A 146 -13.61 11.46 -24.18
C VAL A 146 -12.99 10.05 -24.28
N ILE A 147 -12.35 9.73 -25.39
CA ILE A 147 -11.81 8.40 -25.66
C ILE A 147 -10.51 8.15 -24.89
N LEU A 148 -9.68 9.18 -24.72
CA LEU A 148 -8.43 9.07 -23.96
C LEU A 148 -8.67 8.71 -22.49
N PRO A 149 -9.55 9.39 -21.74
CA PRO A 149 -9.85 8.99 -20.36
C PRO A 149 -10.41 7.56 -20.23
N LEU A 150 -11.24 7.12 -21.17
CA LEU A 150 -11.77 5.76 -21.13
C LEU A 150 -10.67 4.70 -21.30
N LYS A 151 -9.74 4.93 -22.24
CA LYS A 151 -8.59 4.05 -22.44
C LYS A 151 -7.67 4.03 -21.22
N ALA A 152 -7.44 5.19 -20.64
CA ALA A 152 -6.65 5.35 -19.43
C ALA A 152 -7.17 4.47 -18.30
N ILE A 153 -8.46 4.62 -18.00
CA ILE A 153 -9.13 3.84 -16.95
C ILE A 153 -9.08 2.34 -17.27
N ALA A 154 -9.30 1.95 -18.53
CA ALA A 154 -9.25 0.54 -18.94
C ALA A 154 -7.85 -0.08 -18.78
N LEU A 155 -6.81 0.65 -19.18
CA LEU A 155 -5.42 0.20 -19.03
C LEU A 155 -5.00 0.11 -17.56
N ASN A 156 -5.40 1.09 -16.74
CA ASN A 156 -5.09 1.09 -15.31
C ASN A 156 -5.83 -0.05 -14.61
N ALA A 157 -7.08 -0.32 -14.99
CA ALA A 157 -7.83 -1.48 -14.50
C ALA A 157 -7.17 -2.80 -14.89
N LEU A 158 -6.66 -2.93 -16.12
CA LEU A 158 -5.94 -4.12 -16.57
C LEU A 158 -4.63 -4.32 -15.79
N SER A 159 -3.84 -3.26 -15.61
CA SER A 159 -2.61 -3.30 -14.84
C SER A 159 -2.87 -3.69 -13.38
N LEU A 160 -3.87 -3.06 -12.77
CA LEU A 160 -4.30 -3.38 -11.41
C LEU A 160 -4.77 -4.84 -11.29
N ALA A 161 -5.55 -5.33 -12.25
CA ALA A 161 -6.00 -6.72 -12.24
C ALA A 161 -4.82 -7.69 -12.32
N ALA A 162 -3.80 -7.38 -13.12
CA ALA A 162 -2.57 -8.17 -13.20
C ALA A 162 -1.81 -8.16 -11.87
N VAL A 163 -1.64 -6.99 -11.24
CA VAL A 163 -0.97 -6.85 -9.93
C VAL A 163 -1.74 -7.61 -8.84
N MET A 164 -3.06 -7.41 -8.77
CA MET A 164 -3.93 -8.08 -7.80
C MET A 164 -3.90 -9.61 -7.99
N GLY A 165 -3.96 -10.08 -9.23
CA GLY A 165 -3.82 -11.50 -9.55
C GLY A 165 -2.46 -12.06 -9.14
N ALA A 166 -1.38 -11.34 -9.43
CA ALA A 166 -0.04 -11.71 -8.98
C ALA A 166 0.06 -11.75 -7.45
N MET A 167 -0.55 -10.81 -6.74
CA MET A 167 -0.54 -10.78 -5.28
C MET A 167 -1.34 -11.91 -4.65
N VAL A 168 -2.47 -12.29 -5.24
CA VAL A 168 -3.21 -13.50 -4.86
C VAL A 168 -2.34 -14.74 -5.10
N TRP A 169 -1.67 -14.81 -6.25
CA TRP A 169 -0.80 -15.94 -6.59
C TRP A 169 0.41 -16.07 -5.65
N VAL A 170 1.08 -14.98 -5.30
CA VAL A 170 2.20 -15.00 -4.35
C VAL A 170 1.69 -15.27 -2.92
N PHE A 171 0.83 -14.41 -2.38
CA PHE A 171 0.54 -14.41 -0.94
C PHE A 171 -0.58 -15.38 -0.51
N GLN A 172 -1.60 -15.61 -1.34
CA GLN A 172 -2.68 -16.53 -0.97
C GLN A 172 -2.33 -17.97 -1.33
N THR A 173 -1.82 -18.21 -2.55
CA THR A 173 -1.44 -19.57 -2.96
C THR A 173 -0.04 -19.98 -2.50
N GLY A 174 0.73 -19.05 -1.93
CA GLY A 174 2.00 -19.34 -1.26
C GLY A 174 3.19 -19.56 -2.19
N HIS A 175 3.07 -19.15 -3.45
CA HIS A 175 4.21 -19.14 -4.36
C HIS A 175 5.27 -18.15 -3.84
N LEU A 176 6.54 -18.52 -3.93
CA LEU A 176 7.68 -17.74 -3.42
C LEU A 176 7.76 -17.61 -1.88
N GLN A 177 6.95 -18.36 -1.11
CA GLN A 177 7.01 -18.32 0.37
C GLN A 177 8.41 -18.63 0.93
N SER A 178 9.14 -19.57 0.32
CA SER A 178 10.48 -19.97 0.76
C SER A 178 11.54 -18.91 0.45
N LEU A 179 11.33 -18.10 -0.59
CA LEU A 179 12.25 -17.05 -1.00
C LEU A 179 12.03 -15.76 -0.20
N LEU A 180 10.77 -15.43 0.08
CA LEU A 180 10.36 -14.20 0.73
C LEU A 180 10.15 -14.35 2.25
N GLY A 181 10.15 -15.59 2.77
CA GLY A 181 10.06 -15.86 4.21
C GLY A 181 8.74 -15.46 4.86
N PHE A 182 7.62 -15.52 4.13
CA PHE A 182 6.29 -15.21 4.66
C PHE A 182 5.43 -16.46 4.86
N THR A 183 4.41 -16.35 5.72
CA THR A 183 3.39 -17.39 5.89
C THR A 183 2.21 -17.11 4.96
N PRO A 184 1.90 -18.01 4.00
CA PRO A 184 0.74 -17.85 3.14
C PRO A 184 -0.56 -17.85 3.94
N GLY A 185 -1.52 -17.05 3.51
CA GLY A 185 -2.82 -17.01 4.18
C GLY A 185 -3.83 -16.10 3.52
N PRO A 186 -5.08 -16.11 4.03
CA PRO A 186 -6.12 -15.22 3.55
C PRO A 186 -5.70 -13.75 3.74
N LEU A 187 -5.72 -12.98 2.66
CA LEU A 187 -5.48 -11.55 2.72
C LEU A 187 -6.58 -10.88 3.56
N SER A 188 -6.18 -9.93 4.41
CA SER A 188 -7.13 -9.05 5.06
C SER A 188 -7.90 -8.26 4.00
N THR A 189 -9.21 -8.08 4.16
CA THR A 189 -10.06 -7.34 3.21
C THR A 189 -9.51 -5.93 2.93
N THR A 190 -8.87 -5.31 3.92
CA THR A 190 -8.26 -3.97 3.81
C THR A 190 -7.04 -3.93 2.89
N MET A 191 -6.26 -5.01 2.80
CA MET A 191 -5.00 -5.02 2.06
C MET A 191 -5.19 -4.81 0.54
N PRO A 192 -6.03 -5.60 -0.16
CA PRO A 192 -6.41 -5.35 -1.55
C PRO A 192 -6.87 -3.92 -1.83
N VAL A 193 -7.71 -3.37 -0.96
CA VAL A 193 -8.31 -2.04 -1.14
C VAL A 193 -7.25 -0.94 -1.05
N LEU A 194 -6.36 -1.04 -0.06
CA LEU A 194 -5.26 -0.07 0.07
C LEU A 194 -4.25 -0.20 -1.07
N LEU A 195 -3.92 -1.42 -1.49
CA LEU A 195 -3.03 -1.65 -2.62
C LEU A 195 -3.63 -1.07 -3.91
N PHE A 196 -4.94 -1.25 -4.10
CA PHE A 196 -5.68 -0.60 -5.17
C PHE A 196 -5.49 0.92 -5.14
N CYS A 197 -5.76 1.57 -4.01
CA CYS A 197 -5.61 3.01 -3.89
C CYS A 197 -4.18 3.49 -4.21
N ILE A 198 -3.17 2.77 -3.73
CA ILE A 198 -1.75 3.09 -3.96
C ILE A 198 -1.41 2.95 -5.44
N VAL A 199 -1.62 1.77 -6.03
CA VAL A 199 -1.24 1.48 -7.42
C VAL A 199 -2.03 2.35 -8.39
N PHE A 200 -3.33 2.54 -8.14
CA PHE A 200 -4.18 3.37 -8.97
C PHE A 200 -3.75 4.85 -8.92
N GLY A 201 -3.50 5.39 -7.72
CA GLY A 201 -3.01 6.76 -7.56
C GLY A 201 -1.69 7.00 -8.28
N LEU A 202 -0.72 6.09 -8.10
CA LEU A 202 0.57 6.15 -8.78
C LEU A 202 0.43 6.09 -10.31
N SER A 203 -0.45 5.21 -10.82
CA SER A 203 -0.64 5.02 -12.27
C SER A 203 -1.26 6.25 -12.94
N VAL A 204 -2.26 6.89 -12.31
CA VAL A 204 -2.89 8.10 -12.87
C VAL A 204 -1.89 9.25 -13.01
N ASP A 205 -1.06 9.50 -11.99
CA ASP A 205 -0.11 10.62 -11.98
C ASP A 205 0.87 10.57 -13.15
N TYR A 206 1.45 9.40 -13.39
CA TYR A 206 2.34 9.24 -14.53
C TYR A 206 1.55 9.31 -15.85
N GLU A 207 0.31 8.80 -15.90
CA GLU A 207 -0.45 8.69 -17.16
C GLU A 207 -0.77 10.06 -17.72
N VAL A 208 -1.23 10.94 -16.84
CA VAL A 208 -1.43 12.35 -17.18
C VAL A 208 -0.14 12.97 -17.69
N PHE A 209 1.03 12.66 -17.10
CA PHE A 209 2.30 13.22 -17.56
C PHE A 209 2.68 12.81 -19.00
N VAL A 210 2.55 11.52 -19.34
CA VAL A 210 2.86 11.03 -20.69
C VAL A 210 1.84 11.54 -21.71
N LEU A 211 0.55 11.43 -21.41
CA LEU A 211 -0.51 11.95 -22.26
C LEU A 211 -0.39 13.46 -22.46
N ALA A 212 0.09 14.18 -21.44
CA ALA A 212 0.32 15.61 -21.55
C ALA A 212 1.34 15.97 -22.61
N ARG A 213 2.46 15.25 -22.67
CA ARG A 213 3.51 15.53 -23.64
C ARG A 213 3.15 15.10 -25.05
N ILE A 214 2.40 14.01 -25.19
CA ILE A 214 1.82 13.62 -26.49
C ILE A 214 0.81 14.69 -26.96
N LYS A 215 -0.04 15.19 -26.06
CA LYS A 215 -1.03 16.23 -26.37
C LYS A 215 -0.39 17.55 -26.76
N GLU A 216 0.66 17.97 -26.07
CA GLU A 216 1.43 19.17 -26.40
C GLU A 216 2.03 19.08 -27.81
N ALA A 217 2.59 17.92 -28.16
CA ALA A 217 3.14 17.67 -29.49
C ALA A 217 2.06 17.72 -30.58
N HIS A 218 0.88 17.13 -30.31
CA HIS A 218 -0.27 17.21 -31.20
C HIS A 218 -0.81 18.65 -31.33
N ASP A 219 -0.87 19.40 -30.22
CA ASP A 219 -1.27 20.80 -30.22
C ASP A 219 -0.29 21.72 -30.95
N ALA A 220 0.97 21.31 -31.07
CA ALA A 220 1.97 21.96 -31.89
C ALA A 220 1.83 21.64 -33.40
N GLY A 221 0.82 20.85 -33.79
CA GLY A 221 0.49 20.56 -35.19
C GLY A 221 1.11 19.26 -35.73
N GLN A 222 1.71 18.43 -34.89
CA GLN A 222 2.19 17.11 -35.32
C GLN A 222 1.02 16.16 -35.62
N ASP A 223 1.23 15.24 -36.56
CA ASP A 223 0.30 14.15 -36.79
C ASP A 223 0.26 13.21 -35.56
N THR A 224 -0.74 12.33 -35.50
CA THR A 224 -0.94 11.48 -34.32
C THR A 224 0.26 10.56 -34.06
N ALA A 225 0.90 10.02 -35.12
CA ALA A 225 2.06 9.16 -34.96
C ALA A 225 3.29 9.95 -34.48
N GLY A 226 3.58 11.10 -35.11
CA GLY A 226 4.67 11.98 -34.70
C GLY A 226 4.51 12.50 -33.27
N SER A 227 3.28 12.81 -32.86
CA SER A 227 2.97 13.24 -31.49
C SER A 227 3.28 12.17 -30.45
N ILE A 228 2.92 10.92 -30.73
CA ILE A 228 3.19 9.78 -29.83
C ILE A 228 4.71 9.56 -29.71
N VAL A 229 5.42 9.53 -30.84
CA VAL A 229 6.88 9.34 -30.86
C VAL A 229 7.59 10.47 -30.10
N THR A 230 7.23 11.73 -30.39
CA THR A 230 7.84 12.90 -29.74
C THR A 230 7.56 12.93 -28.24
N GLY A 231 6.33 12.64 -27.84
CA GLY A 231 5.95 12.57 -26.43
C GLY A 231 6.79 11.53 -25.68
N ILE A 232 6.81 10.29 -26.18
CA ILE A 232 7.55 9.19 -25.55
C ILE A 232 9.06 9.45 -25.54
N ALA A 233 9.64 9.95 -26.64
CA ALA A 233 11.07 10.20 -26.71
C ALA A 233 11.55 11.23 -25.67
N ARG A 234 10.72 12.25 -25.37
CA ARG A 234 11.05 13.28 -24.38
C ARG A 234 10.79 12.84 -22.94
N THR A 235 9.76 12.03 -22.69
CA THR A 235 9.38 11.64 -21.32
C THR A 235 9.91 10.29 -20.90
N GLY A 236 10.20 9.39 -21.84
CA GLY A 236 10.48 7.98 -21.57
C GLY A 236 11.64 7.80 -20.60
N GLY A 237 12.77 8.47 -20.85
CA GLY A 237 13.93 8.38 -19.95
C GLY A 237 13.63 8.85 -18.53
N ILE A 238 12.94 9.98 -18.37
CA ILE A 238 12.58 10.55 -17.06
C ILE A 238 11.59 9.63 -16.33
N VAL A 239 10.54 9.18 -17.01
CA VAL A 239 9.48 8.35 -16.43
C VAL A 239 10.02 6.97 -16.06
N THR A 240 10.79 6.32 -16.93
CA THR A 240 11.38 5.01 -16.64
C THR A 240 12.37 5.09 -15.50
N THR A 241 13.20 6.14 -15.43
CA THR A 241 14.15 6.32 -14.32
C THR A 241 13.42 6.56 -13.00
N ALA A 242 12.42 7.46 -12.98
CA ALA A 242 11.61 7.70 -11.80
C ALA A 242 10.84 6.45 -11.35
N GLY A 243 10.24 5.72 -12.30
CA GLY A 243 9.55 4.47 -12.05
C GLY A 243 10.48 3.38 -11.52
N ALA A 244 11.70 3.27 -12.04
CA ALA A 244 12.70 2.32 -11.56
C ALA A 244 13.15 2.63 -10.13
N LEU A 245 13.42 3.90 -9.81
CA LEU A 245 13.77 4.32 -8.46
C LEU A 245 12.64 4.03 -7.48
N LEU A 246 11.40 4.39 -7.83
CA LEU A 246 10.23 4.14 -6.99
C LEU A 246 9.99 2.65 -6.80
N ALA A 247 10.06 1.85 -7.87
CA ALA A 247 9.91 0.40 -7.81
C ALA A 247 11.00 -0.23 -6.94
N PHE A 248 12.25 0.22 -7.05
CA PHE A 248 13.35 -0.26 -6.21
C PHE A 248 13.09 0.02 -4.73
N THR A 249 12.65 1.24 -4.39
CA THR A 249 12.31 1.60 -3.00
C THR A 249 11.13 0.78 -2.48
N LEU A 250 10.07 0.60 -3.26
CA LEU A 250 8.91 -0.19 -2.85
C LEU A 250 9.24 -1.69 -2.70
N LEU A 251 9.98 -2.26 -3.64
CA LEU A 251 10.42 -3.65 -3.59
C LEU A 251 11.35 -3.92 -2.40
N SER A 252 12.09 -2.91 -1.92
CA SER A 252 12.91 -3.06 -0.71
C SER A 252 12.10 -3.49 0.51
N PHE A 253 10.82 -3.08 0.62
CA PHE A 253 9.92 -3.52 1.69
C PHE A 253 9.56 -5.01 1.61
N GLY A 254 9.79 -5.67 0.46
CA GLY A 254 9.72 -7.13 0.34
C GLY A 254 10.70 -7.87 1.24
N THR A 255 11.79 -7.22 1.65
CA THR A 255 12.77 -7.79 2.61
C THR A 255 12.34 -7.70 4.07
N SER A 256 11.22 -7.02 4.35
CA SER A 256 10.69 -6.87 5.71
C SER A 256 10.20 -8.20 6.26
N GLN A 257 10.33 -8.41 7.58
CA GLN A 257 9.72 -9.55 8.28
C GLN A 257 8.20 -9.34 8.54
N VAL A 258 7.66 -8.17 8.18
CA VAL A 258 6.25 -7.85 8.34
C VAL A 258 5.52 -8.12 7.02
N SER A 259 4.68 -9.16 6.97
CA SER A 259 3.97 -9.56 5.75
C SER A 259 3.11 -8.45 5.14
N LEU A 260 2.60 -7.53 5.97
CA LEU A 260 1.88 -6.34 5.49
C LEU A 260 2.77 -5.41 4.68
N LEU A 261 4.01 -5.14 5.13
CA LEU A 261 4.98 -4.35 4.39
C LEU A 261 5.42 -5.05 3.12
N GLN A 262 5.64 -6.37 3.17
CA GLN A 262 5.99 -7.17 1.99
C GLN A 262 4.89 -7.11 0.93
N PHE A 263 3.62 -7.28 1.33
CA PHE A 263 2.49 -7.23 0.42
C PHE A 263 2.39 -5.89 -0.31
N PHE A 264 2.45 -4.77 0.42
CA PHE A 264 2.37 -3.45 -0.19
C PHE A 264 3.62 -3.10 -1.00
N GLY A 265 4.81 -3.45 -0.50
CA GLY A 265 6.07 -3.20 -1.20
C GLY A 265 6.16 -3.92 -2.52
N ILE A 266 5.93 -5.24 -2.51
CA ILE A 266 5.99 -6.06 -3.71
C ILE A 266 4.83 -5.71 -4.65
N GLY A 267 3.61 -5.59 -4.12
CA GLY A 267 2.43 -5.25 -4.93
C GLY A 267 2.56 -3.90 -5.61
N ALA A 268 2.91 -2.85 -4.86
CA ALA A 268 3.05 -1.51 -5.42
C ALA A 268 4.28 -1.41 -6.34
N GLY A 269 5.41 -2.01 -5.96
CA GLY A 269 6.61 -2.05 -6.79
C GLY A 269 6.37 -2.76 -8.13
N LEU A 270 5.71 -3.92 -8.11
CA LEU A 270 5.31 -4.64 -9.32
C LEU A 270 4.35 -3.82 -10.16
N GLY A 271 3.38 -3.13 -9.53
CA GLY A 271 2.45 -2.26 -10.23
C GLY A 271 3.14 -1.12 -10.95
N VAL A 272 4.11 -0.46 -10.31
CA VAL A 272 4.91 0.60 -10.92
C VAL A 272 5.75 0.05 -12.08
N LEU A 273 6.38 -1.12 -11.92
CA LEU A 273 7.16 -1.77 -12.97
C LEU A 273 6.30 -2.11 -14.19
N LEU A 274 5.14 -2.74 -13.99
CA LEU A 274 4.20 -3.08 -15.06
C LEU A 274 3.69 -1.82 -15.76
N ASP A 275 3.35 -0.77 -15.01
CA ASP A 275 2.86 0.48 -15.54
C ASP A 275 3.93 1.20 -16.38
N ALA A 276 5.15 1.35 -15.85
CA ALA A 276 6.26 2.02 -16.49
C ALA A 276 6.72 1.31 -17.78
N THR A 277 6.72 -0.02 -17.79
CA THR A 277 7.28 -0.81 -18.90
C THR A 277 6.20 -1.29 -19.88
N LEU A 278 5.28 -2.12 -19.43
CA LEU A 278 4.33 -2.80 -20.29
C LEU A 278 3.20 -1.84 -20.69
N VAL A 279 2.58 -1.18 -19.73
CA VAL A 279 1.44 -0.30 -20.01
C VAL A 279 1.88 0.89 -20.84
N ARG A 280 2.85 1.68 -20.38
CA ARG A 280 3.28 2.91 -21.05
C ARG A 280 4.25 2.69 -22.20
N GLY A 281 5.15 1.74 -22.05
CA GLY A 281 6.14 1.46 -23.09
C GLY A 281 5.53 0.78 -24.30
N VAL A 282 4.43 0.02 -24.12
CA VAL A 282 3.87 -0.83 -25.17
C VAL A 282 2.37 -0.60 -25.40
N LEU A 283 1.52 -0.75 -24.38
CA LEU A 283 0.06 -0.74 -24.58
C LEU A 283 -0.49 0.65 -24.95
N VAL A 284 -0.07 1.70 -24.25
CA VAL A 284 -0.52 3.08 -24.52
C VAL A 284 -0.18 3.49 -25.96
N PRO A 285 1.08 3.38 -26.44
CA PRO A 285 1.42 3.75 -27.82
C PRO A 285 0.67 2.91 -28.84
N ALA A 286 0.52 1.60 -28.61
CA ALA A 286 -0.19 0.69 -29.51
C ALA A 286 -1.68 1.07 -29.63
N LEU A 287 -2.37 1.30 -28.50
CA LEU A 287 -3.79 1.67 -28.49
C LEU A 287 -4.04 3.07 -29.01
N MET A 288 -3.10 4.00 -28.82
CA MET A 288 -3.18 5.32 -29.44
C MET A 288 -2.99 5.20 -30.95
N ARG A 289 -2.01 4.44 -31.43
CA ARG A 289 -1.81 4.22 -32.86
C ARG A 289 -3.01 3.54 -33.52
N LEU A 290 -3.62 2.54 -32.87
CA LEU A 290 -4.79 1.83 -33.38
C LEU A 290 -6.02 2.74 -33.56
N ALA A 291 -6.25 3.67 -32.63
CA ALA A 291 -7.41 4.56 -32.73
C ALA A 291 -7.20 5.79 -33.63
N GLY A 292 -5.96 6.12 -33.98
CA GLY A 292 -5.66 7.22 -34.90
C GLY A 292 -6.37 8.54 -34.52
N GLY A 293 -7.14 9.10 -35.46
CA GLY A 293 -7.87 10.36 -35.25
C GLY A 293 -8.95 10.32 -34.17
N TRP A 294 -9.44 9.13 -33.78
CA TRP A 294 -10.47 8.99 -32.74
C TRP A 294 -9.94 9.38 -31.36
N ASN A 295 -8.62 9.32 -31.13
CA ASN A 295 -8.03 9.76 -29.86
C ASN A 295 -8.36 11.21 -29.51
N TRP A 296 -8.71 12.04 -30.50
CA TRP A 296 -8.97 13.47 -30.33
C TRP A 296 -10.45 13.83 -30.47
N TRP A 297 -11.34 12.82 -30.48
CA TRP A 297 -12.76 13.04 -30.67
C TRP A 297 -13.42 13.67 -29.43
N ALA A 298 -14.19 14.74 -29.68
CA ALA A 298 -14.97 15.46 -28.69
C ALA A 298 -16.38 15.72 -29.24
N PRO A 299 -17.45 15.59 -28.41
CA PRO A 299 -18.80 15.96 -28.80
C PRO A 299 -18.89 17.43 -29.23
N ARG A 300 -19.67 17.72 -30.28
CA ARG A 300 -19.72 19.04 -30.94
C ARG A 300 -20.03 20.21 -29.98
N GLY A 301 -20.79 20.00 -28.91
CA GLY A 301 -21.12 21.03 -27.92
C GLY A 301 -20.00 21.40 -26.93
N LEU A 302 -18.93 20.60 -26.84
CA LEU A 302 -17.78 20.85 -25.95
C LEU A 302 -16.52 21.26 -26.72
N ARG A 303 -16.60 21.38 -28.05
CA ARG A 303 -15.51 21.87 -28.90
C ARG A 303 -15.41 23.38 -28.73
N ARG A 304 -14.53 23.84 -27.85
CA ARG A 304 -14.09 25.24 -27.86
C ARG A 304 -13.05 25.37 -28.96
N ASP A 305 -13.47 25.88 -30.11
CA ASP A 305 -12.62 26.11 -31.27
C ASP A 305 -11.37 26.89 -30.84
N ARG A 306 -10.20 26.33 -31.12
CA ARG A 306 -8.96 27.12 -31.02
C ARG A 306 -8.97 28.06 -32.22
N PRO A 307 -8.71 29.37 -32.03
CA PRO A 307 -8.31 30.21 -33.15
C PRO A 307 -7.09 29.56 -33.79
N ALA A 308 -7.16 29.28 -35.09
CA ALA A 308 -6.04 28.74 -35.85
C ALA A 308 -4.84 29.66 -35.66
N ARG A 309 -3.85 29.23 -34.86
CA ARG A 309 -2.52 29.83 -34.93
C ARG A 309 -1.91 29.34 -36.24
N ASN A 310 -2.13 30.10 -37.29
CA ASN A 310 -1.37 30.02 -38.54
C ASN A 310 0.07 30.45 -38.24
N GLY A 311 0.84 29.57 -37.60
CA GLY A 311 2.30 29.63 -37.65
C GLY A 311 2.74 29.05 -38.99
N PRO A 312 3.67 29.68 -39.72
CA PRO A 312 4.14 29.14 -40.99
C PRO A 312 4.70 27.72 -40.82
N PRO A 313 4.65 26.88 -41.87
CA PRO A 313 5.13 25.50 -41.79
C PRO A 313 6.61 25.53 -41.42
N VAL A 314 6.99 24.86 -40.33
CA VAL A 314 8.41 24.56 -40.05
C VAL A 314 8.80 23.41 -40.99
N THR A 315 8.94 23.74 -42.27
CA THR A 315 9.76 22.97 -43.21
C THR A 315 11.19 23.42 -43.02
N GLY A 316 12.02 22.56 -42.43
CA GLY A 316 13.45 22.77 -42.35
C GLY A 316 13.97 22.56 -40.93
N ASP A 317 14.91 21.64 -40.83
CA ASP A 317 15.93 21.56 -39.78
C ASP A 317 16.31 23.00 -39.33
N PRO A 318 16.33 23.32 -38.03
CA PRO A 318 16.79 24.63 -37.58
C PRO A 318 18.20 24.84 -38.17
N PRO A 319 18.49 25.98 -38.85
CA PRO A 319 19.84 26.23 -39.29
C PRO A 319 20.72 26.18 -38.05
N ALA A 320 21.70 25.28 -38.07
CA ALA A 320 22.77 25.26 -37.09
C ALA A 320 23.21 26.71 -36.93
N ARG A 321 22.97 27.30 -35.75
CA ARG A 321 23.55 28.60 -35.41
C ARG A 321 25.04 28.41 -35.58
N ARG A 322 25.59 28.90 -36.69
CA ARG A 322 27.03 29.12 -36.81
C ARG A 322 27.40 29.93 -35.59
N ALA A 323 28.24 29.35 -34.74
CA ALA A 323 28.90 30.10 -33.70
C ALA A 323 29.53 31.35 -34.37
N PRO A 324 29.42 32.54 -33.77
CA PRO A 324 30.12 33.71 -34.28
C PRO A 324 31.62 33.36 -34.41
N PRO A 325 32.31 33.80 -35.48
CA PRO A 325 33.75 33.60 -35.56
C PRO A 325 34.42 34.22 -34.33
N PRO A 326 35.47 33.59 -33.77
CA PRO A 326 36.18 34.16 -32.64
C PRO A 326 36.70 35.57 -33.00
N PRO A 327 36.62 36.54 -32.09
CA PRO A 327 37.10 37.89 -32.34
C PRO A 327 38.62 37.86 -32.64
N PRO A 328 39.13 38.72 -33.53
CA PRO A 328 40.55 38.80 -33.81
C PRO A 328 41.32 39.11 -32.54
N ALA A 329 42.43 38.39 -32.32
CA ALA A 329 43.30 38.54 -31.17
C ALA A 329 43.80 39.99 -31.07
N ARG A 330 43.19 40.77 -30.16
CA ARG A 330 43.74 42.06 -29.77
C ARG A 330 44.99 41.77 -28.95
N HIS A 331 46.10 42.39 -29.35
CA HIS A 331 47.35 42.39 -28.60
C HIS A 331 47.05 42.80 -27.15
N ALA A 332 47.38 41.92 -26.21
CA ALA A 332 47.35 42.24 -24.80
C ALA A 332 48.36 43.37 -24.52
N PRO A 333 48.00 44.44 -23.78
CA PRO A 333 48.98 45.41 -23.32
C PRO A 333 49.95 44.74 -22.32
N PRO A 334 51.22 45.17 -22.27
CA PRO A 334 52.23 44.56 -21.42
C PRO A 334 51.84 44.69 -19.94
N THR A 335 51.94 43.58 -19.21
CA THR A 335 51.77 43.51 -17.76
C THR A 335 52.82 44.37 -17.03
N PRO A 336 52.45 45.14 -15.98
CA PRO A 336 53.41 45.86 -15.16
C PRO A 336 54.29 44.89 -14.34
N PRO A 337 55.52 45.30 -13.98
CA PRO A 337 56.48 44.42 -13.32
C PRO A 337 56.04 44.05 -11.89
N VAL A 338 56.20 42.76 -11.57
CA VAL A 338 55.96 42.17 -10.25
C VAL A 338 57.12 42.54 -9.31
N PRO A 339 56.87 42.95 -8.05
CA PRO A 339 57.94 43.20 -7.08
C PRO A 339 58.61 41.89 -6.62
N PRO A 340 59.91 41.90 -6.25
CA PRO A 340 60.66 40.68 -5.95
C PRO A 340 60.23 40.07 -4.61
N VAL A 341 60.05 38.75 -4.63
CA VAL A 341 59.80 37.89 -3.45
C VAL A 341 61.15 37.46 -2.85
N PRO A 342 61.33 37.42 -1.52
CA PRO A 342 62.59 37.00 -0.89
C PRO A 342 62.91 35.52 -1.12
N GLN A 343 64.16 35.22 -1.46
CA GLN A 343 64.67 33.86 -1.66
C GLN A 343 64.85 33.13 -0.32
N VAL A 344 64.29 31.92 -0.20
CA VAL A 344 64.73 30.91 0.77
C VAL A 344 65.44 29.80 0.01
N SER A 345 66.70 29.58 0.38
CA SER A 345 67.64 28.65 -0.22
C SER A 345 67.24 27.17 -0.09
N GLN A 346 67.71 26.43 -1.08
CA GLN A 346 67.67 24.99 -1.32
C GLN A 346 68.16 24.14 -0.15
N ALA A 347 67.57 22.96 0.04
CA ALA A 347 68.34 21.73 0.25
C ALA A 347 67.51 20.46 0.01
N SER A 348 68.11 19.56 -0.77
CA SER A 348 67.95 18.10 -0.82
C SER A 348 66.79 17.47 -1.59
N GLN A 349 67.15 17.18 -2.85
CA GLN A 349 66.71 16.06 -3.65
C GLN A 349 66.92 14.69 -2.95
N ALA A 350 66.02 13.77 -3.32
CA ALA A 350 66.26 12.36 -3.64
C ALA A 350 66.80 11.40 -2.55
N SER A 351 66.03 10.37 -2.21
CA SER A 351 66.21 9.01 -2.76
C SER A 351 65.23 8.01 -2.15
N GLN A 352 64.97 6.93 -2.87
CA GLN A 352 63.93 5.92 -2.70
C GLN A 352 64.30 4.75 -1.76
N ALA A 353 63.25 4.19 -1.11
CA ALA A 353 62.99 2.76 -0.77
C ALA A 353 63.86 2.04 0.30
N PRO A 354 63.49 0.82 0.79
CA PRO A 354 62.33 -0.05 0.52
C PRO A 354 61.62 -0.66 1.77
N ALA A 355 60.60 -1.49 1.50
CA ALA A 355 59.83 -2.31 2.43
C ALA A 355 60.53 -3.61 2.89
N GLY A 356 60.15 -4.12 4.08
CA GLY A 356 60.26 -5.55 4.42
C GLY A 356 60.48 -5.92 5.90
N ALA A 357 59.67 -6.88 6.37
CA ALA A 357 59.84 -7.78 7.55
C ALA A 357 59.39 -7.30 8.97
N GLY A 358 58.45 -8.06 9.57
CA GLY A 358 58.14 -8.08 11.02
C GLY A 358 59.20 -8.85 11.84
N PRO A 359 59.04 -9.20 13.15
CA PRO A 359 57.80 -9.50 13.91
C PRO A 359 57.74 -9.02 15.41
N ALA A 360 56.68 -9.42 16.16
CA ALA A 360 56.59 -9.73 17.61
C ALA A 360 56.52 -8.64 18.74
N VAL A 361 55.31 -8.41 19.32
CA VAL A 361 54.78 -8.77 20.70
C VAL A 361 55.62 -8.43 21.98
N PRO A 362 55.08 -8.16 23.22
CA PRO A 362 53.99 -7.30 23.77
C PRO A 362 54.52 -6.38 24.97
N PRO A 363 53.90 -6.26 26.17
CA PRO A 363 52.97 -5.23 26.69
C PRO A 363 53.56 -4.33 27.81
N VAL A 364 53.00 -3.13 28.11
CA VAL A 364 53.33 -2.41 29.37
C VAL A 364 52.14 -1.63 29.95
N SER A 365 51.56 -2.23 30.99
CA SER A 365 51.07 -1.71 32.29
C SER A 365 50.80 -0.21 32.53
N SER A 366 49.62 0.03 33.12
CA SER A 366 49.29 1.16 34.01
C SER A 366 50.21 1.21 35.24
N PRO A 367 50.28 2.34 35.99
CA PRO A 367 49.56 2.35 37.27
C PRO A 367 49.09 3.72 37.83
N SER A 368 47.97 3.67 38.56
CA SER A 368 47.68 4.27 39.88
C SER A 368 47.79 5.79 40.15
N ARG A 369 46.71 6.36 40.70
CA ARG A 369 46.61 6.88 42.09
C ARG A 369 45.19 7.42 42.34
N ARG A 370 44.39 6.74 43.17
CA ARG A 370 44.16 6.92 44.63
C ARG A 370 43.00 7.87 44.94
N THR A 371 41.93 7.25 45.45
CA THR A 371 40.92 7.79 46.38
C THR A 371 41.58 8.15 47.74
N PRO A 372 40.93 8.94 48.62
CA PRO A 372 39.88 8.44 49.54
C PRO A 372 38.66 9.39 49.62
N ASP A 373 37.41 8.92 49.64
CA ASP A 373 36.60 8.50 50.81
C ASP A 373 36.69 9.40 52.06
N VAL A 374 35.53 9.88 52.55
CA VAL A 374 35.09 9.97 53.96
C VAL A 374 33.69 10.63 54.02
N SER A 375 32.67 9.77 54.09
CA SER A 375 31.60 9.69 55.09
C SER A 375 30.74 10.90 55.58
N ARG A 376 29.43 10.60 55.65
CA ARG A 376 28.48 10.72 56.79
C ARG A 376 27.78 12.06 57.13
N SER A 377 26.45 12.03 57.01
CA SER A 377 25.46 12.28 58.10
C SER A 377 24.07 11.77 57.61
N SER A 378 23.46 10.70 58.14
CA SER A 378 22.63 10.54 59.37
C SER A 378 21.38 11.45 59.38
N HIS A 379 20.15 11.00 59.09
CA HIS A 379 19.15 10.20 59.88
C HIS A 379 17.83 11.05 60.05
N PRO A 380 16.66 10.57 60.56
CA PRO A 380 15.62 9.73 59.91
C PRO A 380 14.15 10.19 60.21
N THR A 381 13.17 9.25 60.09
CA THR A 381 11.77 9.21 60.64
C THR A 381 10.68 9.92 59.80
N GLN A 382 9.49 9.38 59.50
CA GLN A 382 8.57 8.49 60.24
C GLN A 382 7.67 7.64 59.33
N GLU A 383 7.40 6.41 59.78
CA GLU A 383 6.18 5.63 59.53
C GLU A 383 5.00 6.17 60.36
N GLY A 384 3.75 5.88 59.93
CA GLY A 384 2.63 5.74 60.88
C GLY A 384 1.20 6.02 60.36
N LEU A 385 0.51 4.96 59.94
CA LEU A 385 -0.89 4.58 60.24
C LEU A 385 -2.07 5.51 59.86
N SER A 386 -2.97 5.00 58.99
CA SER A 386 -4.23 4.32 59.39
C SER A 386 -4.89 3.65 58.20
#